data_AF-A0A9J5VZS5-F1
#
_entry.id   AF-A0A9J5VZS5-F1
#
_cell.length_a   1.000
_cell.length_b   1.000
_cell.length_c   1.000
_cell.angle_alpha   90.00
_cell.angle_beta   90.00
_cell.angle_gamma   90.00
#
_symmetry.space_group_name_H-M   'P 1'
#
loop_
_entity.id
_entity.type
_entity.pdbx_description
1 polymer ?
#
loop_
_entity_poly.entity_id
_entity_poly.type
_entity_poly.pdbx_seq_one_letter_code
_entity_poly.pdbx_strand_id
1 'polypeptide(L)'
;MTLFEISLPSDLVDADGFLFGFTTSYLSLQKLAGKPAGFLVSSGSQGGGQETTAWTAITQLAHHGMLFVPIGYTFGAGMFDMDTVRGGSPYGAGVFTGDGSREATEVELALAEYQGKYMATIVKKLVHG
;
A
#
# COMPACT_ATOMS: atom_id res chain seq x y z
N MET A 1 22.38 7.57 -7.43
CA MET A 1 22.73 6.92 -6.16
C MET A 1 21.51 7.00 -5.28
N THR A 2 21.06 5.83 -4.83
CA THR A 2 19.74 5.43 -4.32
C THR A 2 19.28 6.15 -3.06
N LEU A 3 17.95 6.27 -2.91
CA LEU A 3 17.18 5.89 -1.72
C LEU A 3 15.70 5.84 -2.13
N PHE A 4 15.28 4.72 -2.71
CA PHE A 4 13.91 4.24 -2.52
C PHE A 4 13.95 3.51 -1.19
N GLU A 5 13.37 4.09 -0.15
CA GLU A 5 13.11 3.37 1.09
C GLU A 5 11.75 2.71 0.91
N ILE A 6 11.77 1.43 0.56
CA ILE A 6 10.60 0.57 0.69
C ILE A 6 10.64 0.15 2.15
N SER A 7 9.79 0.74 2.98
CA SER A 7 9.55 0.20 4.31
C SER A 7 8.96 -1.20 4.16
N LEU A 8 9.61 -2.18 4.77
CA LEU A 8 9.12 -3.54 4.86
C LEU A 8 7.90 -3.54 5.80
N PRO A 9 6.95 -4.48 5.64
CA PRO A 9 5.85 -4.63 6.58
C PRO A 9 6.30 -4.79 8.05
N SER A 10 7.48 -5.37 8.28
CA SER A 10 8.11 -5.46 9.61
C SER A 10 8.40 -4.09 10.23
N ASP A 11 8.78 -3.11 9.40
CA ASP A 11 9.13 -1.77 9.84
C ASP A 11 7.89 -0.96 10.25
N LEU A 12 6.69 -1.47 9.92
CA LEU A 12 5.42 -0.85 10.26
C LEU A 12 4.89 -1.26 11.63
N VAL A 13 5.37 -2.38 12.19
CA VAL A 13 4.86 -2.98 13.41
C VAL A 13 5.36 -2.23 14.66
N ASP A 14 6.58 -1.70 14.59
CA ASP A 14 7.23 -0.98 15.70
C ASP A 14 7.08 0.55 15.65
N ALA A 15 6.31 1.08 14.69
CA ALA A 15 6.17 2.52 14.52
C ALA A 15 5.09 3.09 15.45
N ASP A 16 5.47 3.99 16.35
CA ASP A 16 4.53 4.76 17.20
C ASP A 16 3.64 5.73 16.39
N GLY A 17 3.97 5.97 15.12
CA GLY A 17 3.20 6.75 14.16
C GLY A 17 3.97 7.03 12.87
N PHE A 18 3.26 7.24 11.76
CA PHE A 18 3.86 7.61 10.47
C PHE A 18 3.59 9.08 10.16
N LEU A 19 4.66 9.84 9.91
CA LEU A 19 4.58 11.18 9.33
C LEU A 19 5.04 11.11 7.87
N PHE A 20 4.08 11.09 6.94
CA PHE A 20 4.38 11.20 5.51
C PHE A 20 4.63 12.67 5.16
N GLY A 21 5.89 13.09 5.25
CA GLY A 21 6.35 14.41 4.85
C GLY A 21 6.67 14.46 3.36
N PHE A 22 5.84 15.14 2.56
CA PHE A 22 6.20 15.50 1.20
C PHE A 22 6.75 16.93 1.18
N THR A 23 7.95 17.15 0.65
CA THR A 23 8.43 18.53 0.47
C THR A 23 7.70 19.19 -0.71
N THR A 24 7.17 20.39 -0.49
CA THR A 24 6.46 21.17 -1.53
C THR A 24 7.33 21.49 -2.74
N SER A 25 8.66 21.43 -2.60
CA SER A 25 9.60 21.57 -3.72
C SER A 25 9.49 20.44 -4.77
N TYR A 26 9.11 19.23 -4.37
CA TYR A 26 8.84 18.14 -5.32
C TYR A 26 7.48 18.28 -6.02
N LEU A 27 6.55 19.01 -5.39
CA LEU A 27 5.24 19.33 -5.96
C LEU A 27 5.34 20.38 -7.07
N SER A 28 6.13 21.45 -6.87
CA SER A 28 6.30 22.50 -7.88
C SER A 28 7.09 22.04 -9.10
N LEU A 29 8.02 21.09 -8.92
CA LEU A 29 8.83 20.53 -10.00
C LEU A 29 8.23 19.24 -10.60
N GLN A 30 7.13 18.72 -10.04
CA GLN A 30 6.44 17.50 -10.51
C GLN A 30 7.39 16.31 -10.76
N LYS A 31 8.44 16.16 -9.95
CA LYS A 31 9.49 15.14 -10.16
C LYS A 31 9.00 13.69 -10.02
N LEU A 32 7.83 13.51 -9.43
CA LEU A 32 7.19 12.20 -9.25
C LEU A 32 6.09 11.94 -10.29
N ALA A 33 5.80 12.89 -11.18
CA ALA A 33 4.74 12.73 -12.15
C ALA A 33 4.97 11.49 -13.04
N GLY A 34 3.89 10.75 -13.29
CA GLY A 34 3.91 9.50 -14.05
C GLY A 34 4.50 8.28 -13.33
N LYS A 35 5.07 8.45 -12.12
CA LYS A 35 5.58 7.30 -11.36
C LYS A 35 4.40 6.54 -10.72
N PRO A 36 4.36 5.20 -10.85
CA PRO A 36 3.34 4.40 -10.19
C PRO A 36 3.56 4.33 -8.67
N ALA A 37 2.47 4.30 -7.91
CA ALA A 37 2.45 4.14 -6.46
C ALA A 37 1.22 3.34 -6.01
N GLY A 38 1.37 2.63 -4.89
CA GLY A 38 0.32 1.85 -4.24
C GLY A 38 0.50 1.91 -2.73
N PHE A 39 -0.49 1.42 -1.99
CA PHE A 39 -0.52 1.50 -0.53
C PHE A 39 -0.58 0.11 0.10
N LEU A 40 0.11 -0.01 1.25
CA LEU A 40 0.00 -1.11 2.20
C LEU A 40 -0.51 -0.51 3.50
N VAL A 41 -1.51 -1.13 4.12
CA VAL A 41 -2.17 -0.57 5.32
C VAL A 41 -2.04 -1.53 6.49
N SER A 42 -1.70 -0.98 7.66
CA SER A 42 -1.77 -1.70 8.94
C SER A 42 -2.81 -1.01 9.82
N SER A 43 -3.67 -1.79 10.50
CA SER A 43 -4.59 -1.24 11.49
C SER A 43 -4.79 -2.15 12.70
N GLY A 44 -5.04 -1.52 13.85
CA GLY A 44 -5.32 -2.26 15.08
C GLY A 44 -6.70 -2.91 15.14
N SER A 45 -7.63 -2.55 14.25
CA SER A 45 -9.00 -3.11 14.24
C SER A 45 -9.59 -3.22 12.84
N GLN A 46 -10.61 -4.09 12.70
CA GLN A 46 -11.29 -4.38 11.43
C GLN A 46 -11.92 -3.14 10.78
N GLY A 47 -12.57 -2.28 11.57
CA GLY A 47 -13.16 -1.04 11.08
C GLY A 47 -12.19 0.15 11.06
N GLY A 48 -10.97 -0.02 11.59
CA GLY A 48 -10.02 1.06 11.80
C GLY A 48 -9.20 1.38 10.56
N GLY A 49 -9.79 2.01 9.54
CA GLY A 49 -9.00 2.66 8.49
C GLY A 49 -8.31 1.76 7.45
N GLN A 50 -8.68 0.48 7.35
CA GLN A 50 -8.16 -0.43 6.30
C GLN A 50 -8.36 0.12 4.88
N GLU A 51 -9.49 0.77 4.64
CA GLU A 51 -9.81 1.39 3.34
C GLU A 51 -9.49 2.88 3.32
N THR A 52 -9.92 3.61 4.34
CA THR A 52 -9.89 5.08 4.34
C THR A 52 -8.48 5.64 4.45
N THR A 53 -7.54 4.93 5.06
CA THR A 53 -6.11 5.33 5.06
C THR A 53 -5.55 5.36 3.65
N ALA A 54 -5.75 4.29 2.87
CA ALA A 54 -5.33 4.26 1.46
C ALA A 54 -6.10 5.29 0.63
N TRP A 55 -7.43 5.36 0.79
CA TRP A 55 -8.26 6.29 0.03
C TRP A 55 -7.83 7.75 0.22
N THR A 56 -7.63 8.18 1.46
CA THR A 56 -7.20 9.56 1.74
C THR A 56 -5.77 9.82 1.29
N ALA A 57 -4.90 8.81 1.23
CA ALA A 57 -3.55 8.96 0.69
C ALA A 57 -3.51 9.10 -0.86
N ILE A 58 -4.52 8.60 -1.59
CA ILE A 58 -4.59 8.74 -3.05
C ILE A 58 -4.63 10.21 -3.48
N THR A 59 -5.25 11.10 -2.70
CA THR A 59 -5.30 12.53 -3.04
C THR A 59 -3.91 13.16 -3.07
N GLN A 60 -2.98 12.65 -2.25
CA GLN A 60 -1.59 13.10 -2.25
C GLN A 60 -0.85 12.66 -3.51
N LEU A 61 -1.15 11.47 -4.05
CA LEU A 61 -0.62 11.03 -5.34
C LEU A 61 -1.05 11.96 -6.48
N ALA A 62 -2.31 12.40 -6.46
CA ALA A 62 -2.84 13.31 -7.46
C ALA A 62 -2.10 14.65 -7.47
N HIS A 63 -1.78 15.22 -6.30
CA HIS A 63 -0.98 16.43 -6.20
C HIS A 63 0.41 16.25 -6.86
N HIS A 64 1.05 15.11 -6.65
CA HIS A 64 2.36 14.78 -7.23
C HIS A 64 2.32 14.26 -8.67
N GLY A 65 1.15 14.18 -9.30
CA GLY A 65 0.99 13.64 -10.67
C GLY A 65 1.32 12.15 -10.78
N MET A 66 1.31 11.41 -9.67
CA MET A 66 1.65 9.99 -9.63
C MET A 66 0.48 9.12 -10.11
N LEU A 67 0.79 7.93 -10.60
CA LEU A 67 -0.21 6.96 -11.06
C LEU A 67 -0.57 6.02 -9.91
N PHE A 68 -1.81 6.08 -9.43
CA PHE A 68 -2.28 5.11 -8.44
C PHE A 68 -2.49 3.73 -9.11
N VAL A 69 -1.87 2.71 -8.54
CA VAL A 69 -1.99 1.31 -8.97
C VAL A 69 -2.70 0.51 -7.87
N PRO A 70 -4.03 0.33 -7.95
CA PRO A 70 -4.77 -0.51 -7.02
C PRO A 70 -4.55 -2.00 -7.31
N ILE A 71 -4.74 -2.85 -6.30
CA ILE A 71 -4.85 -4.30 -6.50
C ILE A 71 -6.20 -4.64 -7.17
N GLY A 72 -7.27 -3.93 -6.81
CA GLY A 72 -8.62 -4.33 -7.17
C GLY A 72 -8.94 -5.72 -6.60
N TYR A 73 -9.76 -6.48 -7.33
CA TYR A 73 -10.10 -7.87 -6.98
C TYR A 73 -9.19 -8.91 -7.65
N THR A 74 -8.00 -8.51 -8.12
CA THR A 74 -7.14 -9.36 -8.97
C THR A 74 -6.44 -10.49 -8.21
N PHE A 75 -6.43 -10.45 -6.87
CA PHE A 75 -6.02 -11.57 -6.01
C PHE A 75 -7.08 -12.71 -5.97
N GLY A 76 -8.18 -12.58 -6.71
CA GLY A 76 -9.11 -13.67 -6.97
C GLY A 76 -9.88 -14.11 -5.72
N ALA A 77 -9.99 -15.43 -5.52
CA ALA A 77 -10.77 -16.01 -4.43
C ALA A 77 -10.37 -15.48 -3.04
N GLY A 78 -9.09 -15.14 -2.82
CA GLY A 78 -8.64 -14.56 -1.55
C GLY A 78 -9.25 -13.19 -1.22
N MET A 79 -9.79 -12.47 -2.21
CA MET A 79 -10.52 -11.22 -1.98
C MET A 79 -11.96 -11.44 -1.48
N PHE A 80 -12.51 -12.64 -1.69
CA PHE A 80 -13.89 -13.01 -1.33
C PHE A 80 -13.96 -13.99 -0.15
N ASP A 81 -12.80 -14.40 0.39
CA ASP A 81 -12.75 -15.24 1.59
C ASP A 81 -13.40 -14.52 2.77
N MET A 82 -14.28 -15.23 3.46
CA MET A 82 -15.02 -14.78 4.64
C MET A 82 -14.79 -15.69 5.85
N ASP A 83 -14.06 -16.80 5.68
CA ASP A 83 -13.80 -17.77 6.75
C ASP A 83 -12.67 -17.30 7.67
N THR A 84 -11.79 -16.45 7.15
CA THR A 84 -10.65 -15.90 7.89
C THR A 84 -10.68 -14.38 7.97
N VAL A 85 -10.40 -13.84 9.16
CA VAL A 85 -10.22 -12.40 9.33
C VAL A 85 -8.88 -11.98 8.74
N ARG A 86 -8.92 -11.15 7.69
CA ARG A 86 -7.75 -10.59 7.01
C ARG A 86 -7.90 -9.10 6.71
N GLY A 87 -6.80 -8.36 6.80
CA GLY A 87 -6.70 -7.00 6.31
C GLY A 87 -6.71 -6.92 4.79
N GLY A 88 -6.66 -5.69 4.29
CA GLY A 88 -6.58 -5.39 2.87
C GLY A 88 -7.93 -5.20 2.18
N SER A 89 -7.90 -4.41 1.12
CA SER A 89 -9.05 -3.97 0.34
C SER A 89 -8.66 -3.83 -1.14
N PRO A 90 -9.61 -3.54 -2.05
CA PRO A 90 -9.28 -3.24 -3.44
C PRO A 90 -8.29 -2.07 -3.61
N TYR A 91 -8.15 -1.20 -2.61
CA TYR A 91 -7.23 -0.06 -2.62
C TYR A 91 -5.77 -0.45 -2.34
N GLY A 92 -5.52 -1.62 -1.73
CA GLY A 92 -4.20 -2.06 -1.33
C GLY A 92 -4.25 -3.21 -0.33
N ALA A 93 -3.15 -3.95 -0.21
CA ALA A 93 -3.00 -5.01 0.75
C ALA A 93 -2.94 -4.42 2.16
N GLY A 94 -3.31 -5.23 3.15
CA GLY A 94 -3.25 -4.77 4.52
C GLY A 94 -3.22 -5.89 5.52
N VAL A 95 -2.90 -5.52 6.76
CA VAL A 95 -2.73 -6.41 7.90
C VAL A 95 -3.49 -5.85 9.10
N PHE A 96 -4.05 -6.74 9.92
CA PHE A 96 -4.52 -6.38 11.25
C PHE A 96 -3.44 -6.65 12.32
N THR A 97 -3.11 -5.65 13.11
CA THR A 97 -2.11 -5.79 14.19
C THR A 97 -2.71 -5.94 15.58
N GLY A 98 -4.02 -5.68 15.74
CA GLY A 98 -4.65 -5.70 17.07
C GLY A 98 -4.06 -4.59 17.96
N ASP A 99 -3.49 -4.99 19.09
CA ASP A 99 -2.71 -4.15 19.99
C ASP A 99 -1.20 -4.10 19.64
N GLY A 100 -0.82 -4.65 18.48
CA GLY A 100 0.57 -4.84 18.06
C GLY A 100 1.07 -6.28 18.21
N SER A 101 0.34 -7.15 18.91
CA SER A 101 0.74 -8.54 19.14
C SER A 101 0.32 -9.53 18.04
N ARG A 102 -0.60 -9.14 17.15
CA ARG A 102 -1.07 -10.01 16.06
C ARG A 102 -0.11 -9.96 14.89
N GLU A 103 0.48 -11.11 14.60
CA GLU A 103 1.28 -11.33 13.39
C GLU A 103 0.41 -11.34 12.13
N ALA A 104 1.02 -10.98 10.99
CA ALA A 104 0.39 -11.09 9.69
C ALA A 104 0.04 -12.55 9.36
N THR A 105 -1.17 -12.80 8.90
CA THR A 105 -1.57 -14.15 8.46
C THR A 105 -0.97 -14.48 7.11
N GLU A 106 -0.94 -15.77 6.77
CA GLU A 106 -0.47 -16.23 5.46
C GLU A 106 -1.24 -15.56 4.31
N VAL A 107 -2.55 -15.31 4.48
CA VAL A 107 -3.39 -14.66 3.46
C VAL A 107 -3.03 -13.19 3.30
N GLU A 108 -2.76 -12.47 4.40
CA GLU A 108 -2.33 -11.06 4.37
C GLU A 108 -0.95 -10.93 3.70
N LEU A 109 -0.01 -11.81 4.03
CA LEU A 109 1.31 -11.87 3.41
C LEU A 109 1.22 -12.21 1.91
N ALA A 110 0.38 -13.18 1.54
CA ALA A 110 0.17 -13.56 0.15
C ALA A 110 -0.45 -12.42 -0.67
N LEU A 111 -1.39 -11.66 -0.10
CA LEU A 111 -1.98 -10.49 -0.74
C LEU A 111 -0.93 -9.37 -0.95
N ALA A 112 -0.08 -9.12 0.04
CA ALA A 112 1.01 -8.15 -0.06
C ALA A 112 2.05 -8.56 -1.13
N GLU A 113 2.43 -9.84 -1.16
CA GLU A 113 3.33 -10.38 -2.19
C GLU A 113 2.72 -10.24 -3.59
N TYR A 114 1.42 -10.57 -3.73
CA TYR A 114 0.69 -10.39 -4.97
C TYR A 114 0.71 -8.92 -5.43
N GLN A 115 0.42 -7.97 -4.53
CA GLN A 115 0.48 -6.54 -4.84
C GLN A 115 1.87 -6.13 -5.33
N GLY A 116 2.94 -6.60 -4.68
CA GLY A 116 4.32 -6.31 -5.07
C GLY A 116 4.62 -6.79 -6.50
N LYS A 117 4.25 -8.04 -6.82
CA LYS A 117 4.40 -8.62 -8.17
C LYS A 117 3.57 -7.86 -9.22
N TYR A 118 2.35 -7.49 -8.86
CA TYR A 118 1.46 -6.72 -9.73
C TYR A 118 2.04 -5.33 -10.03
N MET A 119 2.48 -4.60 -9.00
CA MET A 119 3.15 -3.31 -9.12
C MET A 119 4.39 -3.40 -10.02
N ALA A 120 5.27 -4.39 -9.78
CA ALA A 120 6.46 -4.60 -10.60
C ALA A 120 6.12 -4.83 -12.08
N THR A 121 5.04 -5.56 -12.36
CA THR A 121 4.53 -5.77 -13.72
C THR A 121 4.09 -4.47 -14.38
N ILE A 122 3.38 -3.59 -13.65
CA ILE A 122 2.97 -2.28 -14.15
C ILE A 122 4.18 -1.38 -14.40
N VAL A 123 5.11 -1.29 -13.44
CA VAL A 123 6.37 -0.54 -13.60
C VAL A 123 7.12 -0.99 -14.84
N LYS A 124 7.26 -2.31 -15.05
CA LYS A 124 7.94 -2.86 -16.22
C LYS A 124 7.30 -2.41 -17.54
N LYS A 125 5.97 -2.38 -17.61
CA LYS A 125 5.23 -1.89 -18.80
C LYS A 125 5.44 -0.40 -19.05
N LEU A 126 5.56 0.41 -18.01
CA LEU A 126 5.77 1.85 -18.13
C LEU A 126 7.21 2.23 -18.50
N VAL A 127 8.21 1.45 -18.08
CA VAL A 127 9.64 1.74 -18.33
C VAL A 127 10.11 1.27 -19.71
N HIS A 128 9.42 0.31 -20.32
CA HIS A 128 9.76 -0.24 -21.65
C HIS A 128 8.76 0.18 -22.74
N GLY A 129 7.94 1.20 -22.48
CA GLY A 129 7.02 1.80 -23.43
C GLY A 129 7.66 2.92 -24.24
#